data_AF-A0A7X2RQD8-F1
#
_entry.id   AF-A0A7X2RQD8-F1
#
_cell.length_a   1.000
_cell.length_b   1.000
_cell.length_c   1.000
_cell.angle_alpha   90.00
_cell.angle_beta   90.00
_cell.angle_gamma   90.00
#
_symmetry.space_group_name_H-M   'P 1'
#
loop_
_entity.id
_entity.type
_entity.pdbx_description
1 polymer ?
#
loop_
_entity_poly.entity_id
_entity_poly.type
_entity_poly.pdbx_seq_one_letter_code
_entity_poly.pdbx_strand_id
1 'polypeptide(L)'
;MNNVLNFPQPQATVHINDETMSLLTNEQLAYRIWEQLDSAVEMIGCPDDQESRDNWHFNQQEAFGSALEAQICARVLARRIIGVEPREIQTEQTRRLREKYGIPNDGGEA
;
A
#
# COMPACT_ATOMS: atom_id res chain seq x y z
N MET A 1 41.53 0.45 -1.93
CA MET A 1 40.49 0.10 -2.91
C MET A 1 39.19 -0.11 -2.14
N ASN A 2 38.32 0.91 -2.08
CA ASN A 2 37.01 0.82 -1.42
C ASN A 2 35.96 0.55 -2.49
N ASN A 3 35.63 -0.72 -2.72
CA ASN A 3 34.46 -1.10 -3.49
C ASN A 3 33.24 -1.15 -2.56
N VAL A 4 32.81 0.03 -2.08
CA VAL A 4 31.48 0.14 -1.50
C VAL A 4 30.55 0.42 -2.67
N LEU A 5 29.73 -0.58 -3.04
CA LEU A 5 28.58 -0.34 -3.90
C LEU A 5 27.70 0.67 -3.17
N ASN A 6 27.67 1.92 -3.65
CA ASN A 6 26.73 2.92 -3.17
C ASN A 6 25.32 2.39 -3.46
N PHE A 7 24.64 1.92 -2.43
CA PHE A 7 23.21 1.65 -2.51
C PHE A 7 22.49 2.96 -2.86
N PRO A 8 21.55 2.97 -3.82
CA PRO A 8 20.74 4.14 -4.08
C PRO A 8 20.00 4.49 -2.79
N GLN A 9 20.33 5.65 -2.22
CA GLN A 9 19.58 6.19 -1.10
C GLN A 9 18.27 6.75 -1.66
N PRO A 10 17.10 6.41 -1.12
CA PRO A 10 15.83 7.00 -1.55
C PRO A 10 15.89 8.52 -1.28
N GLN A 11 15.98 9.32 -2.34
CA GLN A 11 16.21 10.77 -2.20
C GLN A 11 14.95 11.61 -2.00
N ALA A 12 13.75 11.02 -2.02
CA ALA A 12 12.54 11.68 -1.53
C ALA A 12 11.44 10.64 -1.32
N THR A 13 10.80 10.70 -0.16
CA THR A 13 9.49 10.08 0.02
C THR A 13 8.52 10.80 -0.90
N VAL A 14 7.97 10.07 -1.87
CA VAL A 14 7.01 10.54 -2.88
C VAL A 14 5.90 11.35 -2.20
N HIS A 15 5.68 12.58 -2.67
CA HIS A 15 4.50 13.36 -2.32
C HIS A 15 3.26 12.52 -2.64
N ILE A 16 2.48 12.24 -1.61
CA ILE A 16 1.39 11.26 -1.64
C ILE A 16 0.39 11.70 -2.73
N ASN A 17 0.20 10.85 -3.75
CA ASN A 17 -0.69 11.08 -4.91
C ASN A 17 -2.19 11.09 -4.55
N ASP A 18 -2.51 11.28 -3.27
CA ASP A 18 -3.85 11.26 -2.67
C ASP A 18 -4.73 12.38 -3.24
N GLU A 19 -4.16 13.56 -3.45
CA GLU A 19 -4.86 14.72 -4.02
C GLU A 19 -5.35 14.43 -5.44
N THR A 20 -4.51 13.82 -6.29
CA THR A 20 -4.89 13.42 -7.64
C THR A 20 -5.95 12.33 -7.63
N MET A 21 -5.79 11.31 -6.78
CA MET A 21 -6.77 10.21 -6.67
C MET A 21 -8.11 10.71 -6.11
N SER A 22 -8.10 11.78 -5.32
CA SER A 22 -9.29 12.43 -4.79
C SER A 22 -10.18 13.11 -5.85
N LEU A 23 -9.70 13.26 -7.09
CA LEU A 23 -10.50 13.78 -8.21
C LEU A 23 -11.35 12.72 -8.91
N LEU A 24 -11.04 11.43 -8.72
CA LEU A 24 -11.74 10.32 -9.37
C LEU A 24 -13.06 10.01 -8.68
N THR A 25 -14.06 9.47 -9.36
CA THR A 25 -15.30 8.93 -8.74
C THR A 25 -15.05 7.64 -7.97
N ASN A 26 -16.02 7.18 -7.18
CA ASN A 26 -15.86 5.94 -6.41
C ASN A 26 -15.73 4.71 -7.32
N GLU A 27 -16.51 4.67 -8.41
CA GLU A 27 -16.47 3.62 -9.43
C GLU A 27 -15.11 3.60 -10.14
N GLN A 28 -14.58 4.77 -10.49
CA GLN A 28 -13.26 4.90 -11.10
C GLN A 28 -12.14 4.44 -10.15
N LEU A 29 -12.24 4.76 -8.86
CA LEU A 29 -11.29 4.27 -7.86
C LEU A 29 -11.37 2.75 -7.71
N ALA A 30 -12.58 2.19 -7.63
CA ALA A 30 -12.76 0.74 -7.51
C ALA A 30 -12.17 -0.01 -8.71
N TYR A 31 -12.43 0.48 -9.93
CA TYR A 31 -11.86 -0.10 -11.15
C TYR A 31 -10.33 0.00 -11.16
N ARG A 32 -9.78 1.16 -10.78
CA ARG A 32 -8.33 1.38 -10.77
C ARG A 32 -7.60 0.55 -9.71
N ILE A 33 -8.22 0.30 -8.56
CA ILE A 33 -7.70 -0.65 -7.55
C ILE A 33 -7.59 -2.05 -8.15
N TRP A 34 -8.65 -2.50 -8.83
CA TRP A 34 -8.67 -3.84 -9.42
C TRP A 34 -7.59 -4.01 -10.50
N GLU A 35 -7.51 -3.08 -11.46
CA GLU A 35 -6.52 -3.09 -12.54
C GLU A 35 -5.07 -3.09 -12.02
N GLN A 36 -4.78 -2.26 -11.01
CA GLN A 36 -3.44 -2.16 -10.45
C GLN A 36 -3.04 -3.41 -9.64
N LEU A 37 -3.99 -4.04 -8.96
CA LEU A 37 -3.72 -5.30 -8.26
C LEU A 37 -3.52 -6.46 -9.24
N ASP A 38 -4.30 -6.52 -10.32
CA ASP A 38 -4.15 -7.53 -11.38
C ASP A 38 -2.76 -7.41 -12.04
N SER A 39 -2.37 -6.18 -12.41
CA SER A 39 -1.03 -5.88 -12.93
C SER A 39 0.08 -6.27 -11.96
N ALA A 40 -0.08 -5.99 -10.66
CA ALA A 40 0.91 -6.38 -9.65
C ALA A 40 1.08 -7.91 -9.57
N VAL A 41 -0.01 -8.66 -9.68
CA VAL A 41 0.03 -10.14 -9.68
C VAL A 41 0.73 -10.66 -10.93
N GLU A 42 0.40 -10.13 -12.10
CA GLU A 42 1.06 -10.50 -13.36
C GLU A 42 2.56 -10.22 -13.32
N MET A 43 2.97 -9.08 -12.78
CA MET A 43 4.38 -8.69 -12.66
C MET A 43 5.14 -9.56 -11.65
N ILE A 44 4.55 -9.86 -10.50
CA ILE A 44 5.16 -10.80 -9.53
C ILE A 44 5.37 -12.17 -10.17
N GLY A 45 4.47 -12.59 -11.06
CA GLY A 45 4.55 -13.86 -11.77
C GLY A 45 4.20 -15.06 -10.89
N CYS A 46 4.19 -16.25 -11.50
CA CYS A 46 3.88 -17.49 -10.78
C CYS A 46 5.17 -18.10 -10.19
N PRO A 47 5.25 -18.35 -8.88
CA PRO A 47 6.43 -18.97 -8.27
C PRO A 47 6.63 -20.44 -8.70
N ASP A 48 5.63 -21.06 -9.32
CA ASP A 48 5.69 -22.43 -9.83
C ASP A 48 6.23 -22.53 -11.27
N ASP A 49 6.42 -21.39 -11.96
CA ASP A 49 6.99 -21.34 -13.29
C ASP A 49 8.50 -21.02 -13.26
N GLN A 50 9.30 -21.81 -13.96
CA GLN A 50 10.76 -21.74 -13.90
C GLN A 50 11.32 -20.43 -14.50
N GLU A 51 10.70 -19.91 -15.56
CA GLU A 51 11.09 -18.65 -16.22
C GLU A 51 10.76 -17.43 -15.33
N SER A 52 9.63 -17.49 -14.63
CA SER A 52 9.20 -16.48 -13.66
C SER A 52 10.12 -16.42 -12.43
N ARG A 53 10.64 -17.57 -11.96
CA ARG A 53 11.58 -17.62 -10.81
C ARG A 53 12.92 -16.97 -11.10
N ASP A 54 13.44 -17.14 -12.32
CA ASP A 54 14.74 -16.59 -12.71
C ASP A 54 14.68 -15.06 -12.92
N ASN A 55 13.50 -14.51 -13.24
CA ASN A 55 13.25 -13.07 -13.43
C ASN A 55 12.55 -12.39 -12.23
N TRP A 56 12.32 -13.13 -11.15
CA TRP A 56 11.54 -12.73 -9.97
C TRP A 56 12.01 -11.42 -9.31
N HIS A 57 13.27 -11.02 -9.48
CA HIS A 57 13.84 -9.81 -8.87
C HIS A 57 13.62 -8.53 -9.68
N PHE A 58 13.41 -8.60 -11.00
CA PHE A 58 13.30 -7.40 -11.85
C PHE A 58 11.87 -6.83 -11.82
N ASN A 59 10.86 -7.69 -11.82
CA ASN A 59 9.46 -7.28 -11.91
C ASN A 59 8.86 -6.78 -10.57
N GLN A 60 9.59 -6.91 -9.46
CA GLN A 60 9.09 -6.56 -8.13
C GLN A 60 8.95 -5.05 -7.89
N GLN A 61 9.74 -4.21 -8.57
CA GLN A 61 9.64 -2.76 -8.39
C GLN A 61 8.36 -2.20 -9.01
N GLU A 62 8.00 -2.65 -10.20
CA GLU A 62 6.75 -2.25 -10.88
C GLU A 62 5.52 -2.85 -10.18
N ALA A 63 5.61 -4.10 -9.72
CA ALA A 63 4.56 -4.71 -8.90
C ALA A 63 4.34 -3.95 -7.59
N PHE A 64 5.43 -3.55 -6.91
CA PHE A 64 5.35 -2.75 -5.70
C PHE A 64 4.71 -1.37 -5.96
N GLY A 65 5.08 -0.72 -7.08
CA GLY A 65 4.46 0.54 -7.50
C GLY A 65 2.95 0.39 -7.72
N SER A 66 2.53 -0.63 -8.47
CA SER A 66 1.12 -0.92 -8.77
C SER A 66 0.33 -1.21 -7.49
N ALA A 67 0.87 -2.04 -6.60
CA ALA A 67 0.25 -2.32 -5.30
C ALA A 67 0.16 -1.07 -4.40
N LEU A 68 1.18 -0.20 -4.42
CA LEU A 68 1.18 1.06 -3.67
C LEU A 68 0.09 2.03 -4.19
N GLU A 69 -0.05 2.16 -5.51
CA GLU A 69 -1.11 2.97 -6.12
C GLU A 69 -2.51 2.45 -5.78
N ALA A 70 -2.71 1.13 -5.85
CA ALA A 70 -3.96 0.49 -5.43
C ALA A 70 -4.28 0.79 -3.97
N GLN A 71 -3.28 0.74 -3.08
CA GLN A 71 -3.45 1.07 -1.67
C GLN A 71 -3.90 2.52 -1.45
N ILE A 72 -3.33 3.49 -2.19
CA ILE A 72 -3.73 4.89 -2.10
C ILE A 72 -5.19 5.06 -2.56
N CYS A 73 -5.56 4.46 -3.70
CA CYS A 73 -6.93 4.51 -4.19
C CYS A 73 -7.94 3.92 -3.18
N ALA A 74 -7.58 2.79 -2.56
CA ALA A 74 -8.42 2.15 -1.53
C ALA A 74 -8.62 3.03 -0.30
N ARG A 75 -7.60 3.78 0.13
CA ARG A 75 -7.70 4.73 1.24
C ARG A 75 -8.66 5.88 0.93
N VAL A 76 -8.56 6.48 -0.25
CA VAL A 76 -9.49 7.54 -0.71
C VAL A 76 -10.92 7.01 -0.72
N LEU A 77 -11.13 5.83 -1.32
CA LEU A 77 -12.45 5.22 -1.42
C LEU A 77 -13.04 4.93 -0.03
N ALA A 78 -12.25 4.35 0.87
CA ALA A 78 -12.68 4.06 2.24
C ALA A 78 -13.05 5.33 3.02
N ARG A 79 -12.26 6.41 2.92
CA ARG A 79 -12.60 7.71 3.53
C ARG A 79 -13.95 8.22 3.05
N ARG A 80 -14.23 8.13 1.75
CA ARG A 80 -15.50 8.61 1.18
C ARG A 80 -16.70 7.80 1.63
N ILE A 81 -16.55 6.48 1.69
CA ILE A 81 -17.64 5.59 2.13
C ILE A 81 -17.94 5.79 3.62
N ILE A 82 -16.90 5.92 4.44
CA ILE A 82 -17.07 5.94 5.90
C ILE A 82 -17.22 7.36 6.46
N GLY A 83 -16.72 8.37 5.74
CA GLY A 83 -16.79 9.79 6.11
C GLY A 83 -15.74 10.25 7.13
N VAL A 84 -14.83 9.37 7.55
CA VAL A 84 -13.72 9.68 8.48
C VAL A 84 -12.44 8.96 8.04
N GLU A 85 -11.28 9.34 8.58
CA GLU A 85 -10.00 8.76 8.19
C GLU A 85 -9.92 7.27 8.62
N PRO A 86 -9.65 6.32 7.70
CA PRO A 86 -9.57 4.89 8.02
C PRO A 86 -8.61 4.55 9.15
N ARG A 87 -7.52 5.33 9.30
CA ARG A 87 -6.56 5.16 10.39
C ARG A 87 -7.19 5.44 11.75
N GLU A 88 -8.08 6.43 11.86
CA GLU A 88 -8.80 6.73 13.11
C GLU A 88 -9.72 5.56 13.48
N ILE A 89 -10.43 5.00 12.50
CA ILE A 89 -11.26 3.80 12.70
C ILE A 89 -10.41 2.62 13.13
N GLN A 90 -9.31 2.34 12.43
CA GLN A 90 -8.42 1.23 12.77
C GLN A 90 -7.87 1.39 14.19
N THR A 91 -7.49 2.61 14.57
CA THR A 91 -6.99 2.93 15.90
C THR A 91 -8.07 2.69 16.95
N GLU A 92 -9.30 3.16 16.71
CA GLU A 92 -10.42 2.97 17.61
C GLU A 92 -10.85 1.50 17.72
N GLN A 93 -10.88 0.76 16.61
CA GLN A 93 -11.16 -0.69 16.62
C GLN A 93 -10.07 -1.46 17.37
N THR A 94 -8.81 -1.11 17.15
CA THR A 94 -7.67 -1.72 17.86
C THR A 94 -7.75 -1.43 19.35
N ARG A 95 -8.07 -0.19 19.74
CA ARG A 95 -8.28 0.23 21.13
C ARG A 95 -9.39 -0.59 21.80
N ARG A 96 -10.56 -0.69 21.15
CA ARG A 96 -11.70 -1.50 21.65
C ARG A 96 -11.36 -2.98 21.79
N LEU A 97 -10.61 -3.52 20.81
CA LEU A 97 -10.17 -4.91 20.84
C LEU A 97 -9.21 -5.15 22.01
N ARG A 98 -8.22 -4.27 22.20
CA ARG A 98 -7.28 -4.33 23.33
C ARG A 98 -8.00 -4.26 24.66
N GLU A 99 -8.95 -3.33 24.84
CA GLU A 99 -9.78 -3.22 26.05
C GLU A 99 -10.58 -4.51 26.32
N LYS A 100 -11.21 -5.08 25.30
CA LYS A 100 -11.94 -6.36 25.40
C LYS A 100 -11.04 -7.50 25.88
N TYR A 101 -9.77 -7.51 25.50
CA TYR A 101 -8.80 -8.54 25.88
C TYR A 101 -7.92 -8.16 27.08
N GLY A 102 -8.17 -7.03 27.74
CA GLY A 102 -7.37 -6.57 28.89
C GLY A 102 -5.92 -6.21 28.54
N ILE A 103 -5.64 -5.91 27.26
CA ILE A 103 -4.32 -5.51 26.79
C ILE A 103 -4.17 -4.00 27.01
N PRO A 104 -3.11 -3.53 27.69
CA PRO A 104 -2.89 -2.10 27.87
C PRO A 104 -2.70 -1.40 26.52
N ASN A 105 -3.28 -0.21 26.39
CA ASN A 105 -2.99 0.68 25.27
C ASN A 105 -1.68 1.39 25.56
N ASP A 106 -0.69 1.26 24.67
CA ASP A 106 0.56 1.99 24.81
C ASP A 106 0.27 3.48 24.63
N GLY A 107 0.39 4.24 25.72
CA GLY A 107 0.20 5.69 25.75
C GLY A 107 1.33 6.41 25.02
N GLY A 108 1.33 6.37 23.69
CA GLY A 108 2.13 7.26 22.85
C GLY A 108 1.29 8.46 22.44
N GLU A 109 1.73 9.65 22.81
CA GLU A 109 1.09 10.95 22.54
C GLU A 109 0.75 11.16 21.06
N ALA A 110 -0.40 11.80 20.84
CA ALA A 110 -0.91 12.24 19.54
C ALA A 110 -0.14 13.45 18.98
#